data_AF-A0A951X5V2-F1
#
_entry.id   AF-A0A951X5V2-F1
#
_cell.length_a   1.000
_cell.length_b   1.000
_cell.length_c   1.000
_cell.angle_alpha   90.00
_cell.angle_beta   90.00
_cell.angle_gamma   90.00
#
_symmetry.space_group_name_H-M   'P 1'
#
loop_
_entity.id
_entity.type
_entity.pdbx_description
1 polymer ?
#
loop_
_entity_poly.entity_id
_entity_poly.type
_entity_poly.pdbx_seq_one_letter_code
_entity_poly.pdbx_strand_id
1 'polypeptide(L)' 'GTGIGTARAALVAAQPGVDHPSELSFFMKLKEDIVDRPLPLDDGYLHLADALAVRVDPTRLREAAE' A
#
# COMPACT_ATOMS: atom_id res chain seq x y z
N GLY A 1 9.10 1.19 3.39
CA GLY A 1 7.78 0.58 3.62
C GLY A 1 7.16 0.18 2.32
N THR A 2 6.71 -1.06 2.23
CA THR A 2 6.08 -1.56 1.00
C THR A 2 4.65 -1.04 0.83
N GLY A 3 3.94 -0.77 1.93
CA GLY A 3 2.55 -0.32 1.93
C GLY A 3 2.36 1.04 1.28
N ILE A 4 3.28 2.00 1.52
CA ILE A 4 3.23 3.29 0.81
C ILE A 4 3.52 3.14 -0.69
N GLY A 5 4.40 2.19 -1.06
CA GLY A 5 4.66 1.84 -2.46
C GLY A 5 3.43 1.23 -3.12
N THR A 6 2.81 0.23 -2.47
CA THR A 6 1.55 -0.38 -2.89
C THR A 6 0.44 0.66 -3.06
N ALA A 7 0.27 1.57 -2.10
CA ALA A 7 -0.72 2.63 -2.17
C ALA A 7 -0.54 3.50 -3.42
N ARG A 8 0.70 3.92 -3.71
CA ARG A 8 0.99 4.74 -4.90
C ARG A 8 0.83 3.95 -6.20
N ALA A 9 1.24 2.69 -6.20
CA ALA A 9 1.06 1.81 -7.35
C ALA A 9 -0.43 1.54 -7.65
N ALA A 10 -1.28 1.40 -6.62
CA ALA A 10 -2.72 1.25 -6.79
C ALA A 10 -3.36 2.47 -7.50
N LEU A 11 -2.91 3.69 -7.19
CA LEU A 11 -3.39 4.90 -7.87
C LEU A 11 -2.99 4.97 -9.34
N VAL A 12 -1.79 4.47 -9.68
CA VAL A 12 -1.32 4.34 -11.06
C VAL A 12 -2.09 3.25 -11.79
N ALA A 13 -2.29 2.09 -11.14
CA ALA A 13 -3.03 0.97 -11.69
C ALA A 13 -4.53 1.27 -11.91
N ALA A 14 -5.06 2.29 -11.25
CA ALA A 14 -6.43 2.77 -11.46
C ALA A 14 -6.58 3.76 -12.63
N GLN A 15 -5.49 4.13 -13.31
CA GLN A 15 -5.56 5.02 -14.45
C GLN A 15 -6.08 4.29 -15.71
N PRO A 16 -6.69 5.02 -16.67
CA PRO A 16 -7.07 4.45 -17.94
C PRO A 16 -5.89 3.76 -18.65
N GLY A 17 -6.14 2.59 -19.25
CA GLY A 17 -5.15 1.81 -19.99
C GLY A 17 -4.42 0.73 -19.17
N VAL A 18 -4.73 0.59 -17.88
CA VAL A 18 -4.35 -0.57 -17.07
C VAL A 18 -5.56 -1.49 -16.92
N ASP A 19 -5.75 -2.36 -17.92
CA ASP A 19 -6.95 -3.21 -18.04
C ASP A 19 -6.74 -4.62 -17.45
N HIS A 20 -5.56 -4.89 -16.89
CA HIS A 20 -5.22 -6.17 -16.28
C HIS A 20 -4.97 -6.01 -14.77
N PRO A 21 -5.27 -7.05 -13.97
CA PRO A 21 -4.92 -7.05 -12.55
C PRO A 21 -3.44 -6.77 -12.32
N SER A 22 -3.14 -5.87 -11.40
CA SER A 22 -1.77 -5.54 -11.00
C SER A 22 -1.38 -6.35 -9.77
N GLU A 23 -0.17 -6.91 -9.77
CA GLU A 23 0.34 -7.61 -8.61
C GLU A 23 0.78 -6.60 -7.53
N LEU A 24 -0.09 -6.38 -6.54
CA LEU A 24 0.06 -5.37 -5.50
C LEU A 24 0.01 -5.95 -4.07
N SER A 25 0.13 -7.27 -3.92
CA SER A 25 -0.03 -7.96 -2.62
C SER A 25 1.25 -8.05 -1.79
N PHE A 26 2.40 -7.53 -2.26
CA PHE A 26 3.70 -7.74 -1.60
C PHE A 26 3.74 -7.32 -0.12
N PHE A 27 3.02 -6.25 0.24
CA PHE A 27 2.95 -5.76 1.62
C PHE A 27 2.40 -6.81 2.61
N MET A 28 1.59 -7.77 2.14
CA MET A 28 1.07 -8.87 2.97
C MET A 28 2.17 -9.84 3.43
N LYS A 29 3.33 -9.85 2.77
CA LYS A 29 4.46 -10.72 3.13
C LYS A 29 5.33 -10.11 4.22
N LEU A 30 5.12 -8.83 4.54
CA LEU A 30 5.87 -8.16 5.58
C LEU A 30 5.21 -8.37 6.95
N LYS A 31 6.04 -8.61 7.96
CA LYS A 31 5.60 -8.65 9.37
C LYS A 31 5.22 -7.25 9.88
N GLU A 32 5.97 -6.24 9.43
CA GLU A 32 5.86 -4.86 9.89
C GLU A 32 5.98 -3.91 8.70
N ASP A 33 5.33 -2.75 8.79
CA ASP A 33 5.40 -1.70 7.77
C ASP A 33 5.38 -0.32 8.46
N ILE A 34 5.95 0.67 7.77
CA ILE A 34 6.10 2.04 8.27
C ILE A 34 4.86 2.90 7.98
N VAL A 35 3.77 2.32 7.50
CA VAL A 35 2.52 3.05 7.25
C VAL A 35 1.67 3.17 8.51
N ASP A 36 0.88 4.24 8.60
CA ASP A 36 0.00 4.56 9.73
C ASP A 36 -1.20 3.61 9.86
N ARG A 37 -1.57 2.95 8.77
CA ARG A 37 -2.67 2.00 8.67
C ARG A 37 -2.37 0.92 7.62
N PRO A 38 -2.88 -0.30 7.77
CA PRO A 38 -2.78 -1.32 6.72
C PRO A 38 -3.58 -0.90 5.48
N LEU A 39 -3.20 -1.41 4.29
CA LEU A 39 -4.10 -1.45 3.14
C LEU A 39 -4.85 -2.80 3.17
N PRO A 40 -6.15 -2.82 3.46
CA PRO A 40 -6.92 -4.06 3.34
C PRO A 40 -7.00 -4.50 1.88
N LEU A 41 -6.90 -5.81 1.66
CA LEU A 41 -7.18 -6.45 0.38
C LEU A 41 -8.46 -7.27 0.55
N ASP A 42 -9.54 -6.83 -0.08
CA ASP A 42 -10.85 -7.44 0.05
C ASP A 42 -11.21 -8.14 -1.26
N ASP A 43 -11.29 -9.48 -1.21
CA ASP A 43 -11.55 -10.35 -2.38
C ASP A 43 -10.62 -10.07 -3.58
N GLY A 44 -9.35 -9.76 -3.29
CA GLY A 44 -8.35 -9.43 -4.32
C GLY A 44 -8.36 -7.98 -4.80
N TYR A 45 -9.19 -7.11 -4.22
CA TYR A 45 -9.29 -5.69 -4.57
C TYR A 45 -8.69 -4.79 -3.50
N LEU A 46 -8.12 -3.66 -3.94
CA LEU A 46 -7.72 -2.55 -3.08
C LEU A 46 -8.71 -1.40 -3.26
N HIS A 47 -9.18 -0.83 -2.15
CA HIS A 47 -9.99 0.38 -2.20
C HIS A 47 -9.10 1.61 -2.41
N LEU A 48 -9.38 2.39 -3.47
CA LEU A 48 -8.58 3.58 -3.79
C LEU A 48 -8.65 4.67 -2.72
N ALA A 49 -9.77 4.75 -1.99
CA ALA A 49 -9.90 5.66 -0.85
C ALA A 49 -8.84 5.38 0.21
N ASP A 50 -8.56 4.10 0.49
CA ASP A 50 -7.54 3.70 1.47
C ASP A 50 -6.13 3.99 0.95
N ALA A 51 -5.88 3.73 -0.33
CA ALA A 51 -4.61 4.07 -0.98
C ALA A 51 -4.31 5.59 -0.96
N LEU A 52 -5.33 6.43 -1.05
CA LEU A 52 -5.21 7.89 -0.90
C LEU A 52 -4.97 8.31 0.55
N ALA A 53 -5.62 7.63 1.50
CA ALA A 53 -5.58 7.97 2.92
C ALA A 53 -4.27 7.56 3.61
N VAL A 54 -3.61 6.50 3.15
CA VAL A 54 -2.39 5.94 3.74
C VAL A 54 -1.25 6.96 3.79
N ARG A 55 -0.60 7.05 4.96
CA ARG A 55 0.56 7.89 5.23
C ARG A 55 1.69 7.06 5.83
N VAL A 56 2.91 7.59 5.73
CA VAL A 56 4.03 7.07 6.51
C VAL A 56 3.87 7.52 7.96
N ASP A 57 3.96 6.58 8.89
CA ASP A 57 4.06 6.82 10.32
C ASP A 57 5.51 7.22 10.66
N PRO A 58 5.76 8.46 11.13
CA PRO A 58 7.11 8.93 11.43
C PRO A 58 7.80 8.17 12.57
N THR A 59 7.03 7.60 13.50
CA THR A 59 7.57 6.82 14.62
C THR A 59 8.06 5.48 14.10
N ARG A 60 7.23 4.74 13.37
CA ARG A 60 7.61 3.46 12.76
C ARG A 60 8.75 3.59 11.76
N LEU A 61 8.78 4.71 11.01
CA LEU A 61 9.89 5.01 10.12
C LEU A 61 11.22 5.15 10.89
N ARG A 62 11.20 5.78 12.05
CA ARG A 62 12.39 5.93 12.89
C ARG A 62 12.83 4.58 13.47
N GLU A 63 11.89 3.80 14.00
CA GLU A 63 12.15 2.46 14.53
C GLU A 63 12.75 1.52 13.46
N ALA A 64 12.31 1.63 12.20
CA ALA A 64 12.84 0.83 11.10
C ALA A 64 14.22 1.28 10.58
N ALA A 65 14.74 2.42 11.04
CA ALA A 65 16.04 2.96 10.64
C ALA A 65 17.16 2.64 11.64
N GLU A 66 16.81 2.01 12.77
CA GLU A 66 17.73 1.52 13.81
C GLU A 66 18.11 0.05 13.57
#